data_AF-A0A0B7MI35-F1
#
_entry.id   AF-A0A0B7MI35-F1
#
_cell.length_a   1.000
_cell.length_b   1.000
_cell.length_c   1.000
_cell.angle_alpha   90.00
_cell.angle_beta   90.00
_cell.angle_gamma   90.00
#
_symmetry.space_group_name_H-M   'P 1'
#
loop_
_entity.id
_entity.type
_entity.pdbx_description
1 polymer ?
#
loop_
_entity_poly.entity_id
_entity_poly.type
_entity_poly.pdbx_seq_one_letter_code
_entity_poly.pdbx_strand_id
1 'polypeptide(L)'
;MPGKVLHLEGDRMYCDRCLKTYLRLAVPCQVVHIPEWEQPDAVVKYLKENRPDILVLTGHDAVKKGVQDYLNMDYYRNSKHFIDAVARAREFEANKDDLIIVAGGCQSHFEALIDAGANFASARGAL
;
A
#
# COMPACT_ATOMS: atom_id res chain seq x y z
N MET A 1 11.31 7.70 19.86
CA MET A 1 11.15 6.24 19.65
C MET A 1 11.08 6.00 18.15
N PRO A 2 11.51 4.83 17.62
CA PRO A 2 11.33 4.54 16.20
C PRO A 2 9.83 4.54 15.84
N GLY A 3 9.49 5.03 14.66
CA GLY A 3 8.10 5.08 14.19
C GLY A 3 7.49 3.68 14.05
N LYS A 4 6.20 3.55 14.35
CA LYS A 4 5.41 2.33 14.24
C LYS A 4 4.90 2.14 12.82
N VAL A 5 5.11 0.95 12.27
CA VAL A 5 4.65 0.57 10.94
C VAL A 5 3.31 -0.17 11.02
N LEU A 6 2.33 0.23 10.23
CA LEU A 6 1.18 -0.59 9.85
C LEU A 6 1.38 -1.05 8.40
N HIS A 7 1.38 -2.36 8.16
CA HIS A 7 1.61 -2.93 6.83
C HIS A 7 0.42 -3.81 6.44
N LEU A 8 -0.32 -3.41 5.41
CA LEU A 8 -1.41 -4.19 4.81
C LEU A 8 -0.87 -4.86 3.54
N GLU A 9 -0.84 -6.17 3.54
CA GLU A 9 -0.24 -6.98 2.48
C GLU A 9 -1.29 -7.92 1.86
N GLY A 10 -1.40 -7.93 0.53
CA GLY A 10 -2.32 -8.78 -0.23
C GLY A 10 -1.88 -10.24 -0.32
N ASP A 11 -0.58 -10.52 -0.27
CA ASP A 11 -0.02 -11.88 -0.35
C ASP A 11 0.33 -12.43 1.05
N ARG A 12 -0.35 -13.52 1.44
CA ARG A 12 -0.16 -14.17 2.73
C ARG A 12 1.28 -14.64 2.98
N MET A 13 1.97 -15.13 1.96
CA MET A 13 3.36 -15.57 2.10
C MET A 13 4.32 -14.39 2.30
N TYR A 14 4.08 -13.24 1.64
CA TYR A 14 4.90 -12.05 1.85
C TYR A 14 4.61 -11.39 3.19
N CYS A 15 3.36 -11.43 3.67
CA CYS A 15 2.98 -10.93 4.99
C CYS A 15 3.88 -11.52 6.10
N ASP A 16 4.05 -12.85 6.12
CA ASP A 16 4.91 -13.53 7.11
C ASP A 16 6.38 -13.12 6.99
N ARG A 17 6.87 -12.84 5.77
CA ARG A 17 8.25 -12.38 5.54
C ARG A 17 8.43 -10.93 6.01
N CYS A 18 7.47 -10.05 5.75
CA CYS A 18 7.48 -8.66 6.21
C CYS A 18 7.52 -8.60 7.73
N LEU A 19 6.65 -9.37 8.41
CA LEU A 19 6.63 -9.44 9.87
C LEU A 19 7.99 -9.88 10.43
N LYS A 20 8.54 -11.00 9.94
CA LYS A 20 9.87 -11.48 10.36
C LYS A 20 10.97 -10.44 10.16
N THR A 21 10.89 -9.68 9.07
CA THR A 21 11.87 -8.64 8.75
C THR A 21 11.79 -7.46 9.74
N TYR A 22 10.59 -6.93 10.00
CA TYR A 22 10.43 -5.85 10.98
C TYR A 22 10.87 -6.27 12.38
N LEU A 23 10.52 -7.49 12.81
CA LEU A 23 10.94 -8.03 14.11
C LEU A 23 12.47 -8.14 14.22
N ARG A 24 13.14 -8.63 13.17
CA ARG A 24 14.61 -8.70 13.12
C ARG A 24 15.29 -7.33 13.23
N LEU A 25 14.66 -6.30 12.66
CA LEU A 25 15.15 -4.92 12.69
C LEU A 25 14.72 -4.16 13.95
N ALA A 26 14.00 -4.81 14.88
CA ALA A 26 13.41 -4.19 16.07
C ALA A 26 12.52 -2.98 15.74
N VAL A 27 11.83 -3.03 14.60
CA VAL A 27 10.86 -2.00 14.18
C VAL A 27 9.49 -2.34 14.78
N PRO A 28 8.87 -1.44 15.56
CA PRO A 28 7.50 -1.63 16.03
C PRO A 28 6.56 -1.74 14.82
N CYS A 29 5.79 -2.82 14.73
CA CYS A 29 4.93 -3.02 13.58
C CYS A 29 3.64 -3.78 13.91
N GLN A 30 2.64 -3.57 13.07
CA GLN A 30 1.55 -4.52 12.83
C GLN A 30 1.55 -4.86 11.34
N VAL A 31 1.59 -6.15 11.02
CA VAL A 31 1.48 -6.64 9.64
C VAL A 31 0.20 -7.46 9.55
N VAL A 32 -0.65 -7.13 8.59
CA VAL A 32 -1.96 -7.74 8.41
C VAL A 32 -2.11 -8.20 6.96
N HIS A 33 -2.47 -9.46 6.79
CA HIS A 33 -2.86 -9.97 5.48
C HIS A 33 -4.28 -9.51 5.16
N ILE A 34 -4.44 -8.72 4.10
CA ILE A 34 -5.72 -8.21 3.62
C ILE A 34 -5.70 -8.23 2.09
N PRO A 35 -6.61 -8.97 1.43
CA PRO A 35 -6.76 -8.95 -0.03
C PRO A 35 -6.86 -7.52 -0.56
N GLU A 36 -6.27 -7.24 -1.72
CA GLU A 36 -6.12 -5.87 -2.25
C GLU A 36 -7.47 -5.14 -2.34
N TRP A 37 -8.51 -5.84 -2.79
CA TRP A 37 -9.86 -5.30 -2.94
C TRP A 37 -10.54 -4.92 -1.61
N GLU A 38 -10.09 -5.46 -0.48
CA GLU A 38 -10.59 -5.13 0.87
C GLU A 38 -9.77 -4.01 1.54
N GLN A 39 -8.56 -3.73 1.06
CA GLN A 39 -7.68 -2.74 1.68
C GLN A 39 -8.30 -1.33 1.80
N PRO A 40 -9.05 -0.80 0.82
CA PRO A 40 -9.69 0.52 0.95
C PRO A 40 -10.65 0.63 2.13
N ASP A 41 -11.40 -0.43 2.43
CA ASP A 41 -12.35 -0.45 3.55
C ASP A 41 -11.63 -0.71 4.87
N ALA A 42 -10.62 -1.58 4.86
CA ALA A 42 -9.90 -1.96 6.06
C ALA A 42 -8.93 -0.88 6.57
N VAL A 43 -8.31 -0.09 5.68
CA VAL A 43 -7.22 0.82 6.04
C VAL A 43 -7.61 1.81 7.13
N VAL A 44 -8.79 2.41 7.04
CA VAL A 44 -9.25 3.41 8.02
C VAL A 44 -9.46 2.79 9.40
N LYS A 45 -9.94 1.55 9.46
CA LYS A 45 -10.09 0.81 10.73
C LYS A 45 -8.74 0.62 11.40
N TYR A 46 -7.76 0.07 10.67
CA TYR A 46 -6.44 -0.21 11.25
C TYR A 46 -5.67 1.06 11.60
N LEU A 47 -5.81 2.14 10.83
CA LEU A 47 -5.24 3.45 11.18
C LEU A 47 -5.77 3.97 12.52
N LYS A 48 -7.08 3.86 12.76
CA LYS A 48 -7.71 4.25 14.04
C LYS A 48 -7.21 3.42 15.21
N GLU A 49 -7.12 2.11 15.04
CA GLU A 49 -6.72 1.16 16.09
C GLU A 49 -5.22 1.28 16.44
N ASN A 50 -4.38 1.60 15.46
CA ASN A 50 -2.93 1.49 15.62
C ASN A 50 -2.19 2.80 15.76
N ARG A 51 -2.74 3.89 15.19
CA ARG A 51 -2.09 5.20 15.08
C ARG A 51 -0.62 5.08 14.66
N PRO A 52 -0.34 4.49 13.47
CA PRO A 52 1.03 4.30 12.99
C PRO A 52 1.63 5.62 12.48
N ASP A 53 2.95 5.69 12.44
CA ASP A 53 3.69 6.77 11.77
C ASP A 53 3.90 6.45 10.28
N ILE A 54 3.94 5.16 9.93
CA ILE A 54 4.16 4.67 8.57
C ILE A 54 3.08 3.65 8.21
N LEU A 55 2.36 3.90 7.11
CA LEU A 55 1.47 2.95 6.45
C LEU A 55 2.16 2.38 5.22
N VAL A 56 2.15 1.05 5.10
CA VAL A 56 2.61 0.31 3.91
C VAL A 56 1.41 -0.43 3.30
N LEU A 57 1.13 -0.19 2.02
CA LEU A 57 0.06 -0.82 1.23
C LEU A 57 0.68 -1.60 0.08
N THR A 58 0.68 -2.92 0.16
CA THR A 58 1.29 -3.78 -0.86
C THR A 58 0.41 -4.98 -1.17
N GLY A 59 0.72 -5.62 -2.28
CA GLY A 59 0.01 -6.79 -2.78
C GLY A 59 0.46 -7.13 -4.19
N HIS A 60 -0.30 -7.98 -4.84
CA HIS A 60 -0.14 -8.26 -6.25
C HIS A 60 -0.83 -7.16 -7.07
N ASP A 61 -0.18 -6.73 -8.13
CA ASP A 61 -0.89 -6.12 -9.25
C ASP A 61 -0.76 -7.01 -10.46
N ALA A 62 -1.75 -6.92 -11.35
CA ALA A 62 -1.74 -7.64 -12.60
C ALA A 62 -2.27 -6.72 -13.69
N VAL A 63 -1.42 -6.50 -14.69
CA VAL A 63 -1.82 -5.83 -15.93
C VAL A 63 -2.49 -6.86 -16.85
N LYS A 64 -3.64 -6.53 -17.44
CA LYS A 64 -4.29 -7.38 -18.45
C LYS A 64 -3.33 -7.61 -19.64
N LYS A 65 -3.36 -8.79 -20.27
CA LYS A 65 -2.53 -9.06 -21.46
C LYS A 65 -3.00 -8.24 -22.66
N GLY A 66 -2.07 -7.71 -23.46
CA GLY A 66 -2.37 -7.01 -24.72
C GLY A 66 -2.57 -5.50 -24.61
N VAL A 67 -2.10 -4.88 -23.53
CA VAL A 67 -2.24 -3.44 -23.28
C VAL A 67 -1.26 -2.66 -24.16
N GLN A 68 -1.77 -1.69 -24.91
CA GLN A 68 -0.96 -0.71 -25.64
C GLN A 68 -0.95 0.67 -24.97
N ASP A 69 -1.88 0.91 -24.04
CA ASP A 69 -2.00 2.15 -23.27
C ASP A 69 -1.89 1.86 -21.77
N TYR A 70 -0.70 2.07 -21.22
CA TYR A 70 -0.39 1.86 -19.80
C TYR A 70 -0.92 2.98 -18.90
N LEU A 71 -1.47 4.06 -19.45
CA LEU A 71 -2.07 5.15 -18.67
C LEU A 71 -3.52 4.85 -18.28
N ASN A 72 -4.17 3.89 -18.93
CA ASN A 72 -5.56 3.55 -18.64
C ASN A 72 -5.65 2.57 -17.44
N MET A 73 -6.24 3.06 -16.35
CA MET A 73 -6.44 2.32 -15.10
C MET A 73 -7.29 1.05 -15.24
N ASP A 74 -8.16 0.94 -16.26
CA ASP A 74 -9.01 -0.24 -16.50
C ASP A 74 -8.21 -1.52 -16.83
N TYR A 75 -6.93 -1.35 -17.15
CA TYR A 75 -6.01 -2.44 -17.45
C TYR A 75 -5.31 -3.01 -16.22
N TYR A 76 -5.36 -2.33 -15.09
CA TYR A 76 -4.79 -2.81 -13.83
C TYR A 76 -5.89 -3.46 -12.99
N ARG A 77 -5.64 -4.67 -12.48
CA ARG A 77 -6.61 -5.34 -11.61
C ARG A 77 -6.70 -4.69 -10.24
N ASN A 78 -5.56 -4.32 -9.65
CA ASN A 78 -5.49 -3.96 -8.24
C ASN A 78 -4.96 -2.54 -7.97
N SER A 79 -4.31 -1.87 -8.93
CA SER A 79 -3.87 -0.47 -8.77
C SER A 79 -4.98 0.46 -8.23
N LYS A 80 -6.21 0.32 -8.72
CA LYS A 80 -7.36 1.11 -8.22
C LYS A 80 -7.59 0.94 -6.72
N HIS A 81 -7.39 -0.26 -6.19
CA HIS A 81 -7.60 -0.54 -4.77
C HIS A 81 -6.49 0.09 -3.92
N PHE A 82 -5.25 0.09 -4.41
CA PHE A 82 -4.18 0.82 -3.72
C PHE A 82 -4.42 2.33 -3.76
N ILE A 83 -4.83 2.88 -4.90
CA ILE A 83 -5.20 4.30 -5.04
C ILE A 83 -6.31 4.68 -4.07
N ASP A 84 -7.41 3.92 -4.05
CA ASP A 84 -8.54 4.17 -3.15
C ASP A 84 -8.13 4.07 -1.67
N ALA A 85 -7.28 3.11 -1.32
CA ALA A 85 -6.76 2.96 0.03
C ALA A 85 -5.86 4.14 0.45
N VAL A 86 -5.00 4.63 -0.45
CA VAL A 86 -4.18 5.83 -0.21
C VAL A 86 -5.08 7.06 -0.03
N ALA A 87 -6.07 7.25 -0.90
CA ALA A 87 -6.99 8.38 -0.82
C ALA A 87 -7.75 8.40 0.51
N ARG A 88 -8.30 7.26 0.94
CA ARG A 88 -8.99 7.13 2.24
C ARG A 88 -8.06 7.30 3.44
N ALA A 89 -6.82 6.83 3.34
CA ALA A 89 -5.82 7.10 4.37
C ALA A 89 -5.51 8.60 4.48
N ARG A 90 -5.53 9.35 3.37
CA ARG A 90 -5.34 10.80 3.33
C ARG A 90 -6.55 11.60 3.78
N GLU A 91 -7.76 11.08 3.58
CA GLU A 91 -8.96 11.62 4.22
C GLU A 91 -8.91 11.49 5.75
N PHE A 92 -8.27 10.41 6.25
CA PHE A 92 -8.06 10.21 7.68
C PHE A 92 -6.93 11.07 8.25
N GLU A 93 -5.78 11.13 7.57
CA GLU A 93 -4.63 11.96 7.92
C GLU A 93 -4.05 12.64 6.67
N ALA A 94 -4.40 13.91 6.50
CA ALA A 94 -4.04 14.70 5.33
C ALA A 94 -2.57 15.15 5.34
N ASN A 95 -1.96 15.29 6.53
CA ASN A 95 -0.58 15.73 6.64
C ASN A 95 0.37 14.59 6.26
N LYS A 96 1.19 14.84 5.22
CA LYS A 96 2.17 13.89 4.71
C LYS A 96 3.32 13.63 5.68
N ASP A 97 3.55 14.50 6.66
CA ASP A 97 4.59 14.32 7.67
C ASP A 97 4.09 13.53 8.90
N ASP A 98 2.79 13.58 9.18
CA ASP A 98 2.18 12.89 10.33
C ASP A 98 1.86 11.42 10.01
N LEU A 99 1.65 11.10 8.73
CA LEU A 99 1.51 9.72 8.25
C LEU A 99 2.26 9.53 6.94
N ILE A 100 3.39 8.82 6.99
CA ILE A 100 4.12 8.42 5.79
C ILE A 100 3.41 7.24 5.13
N ILE A 101 3.08 7.34 3.85
CA ILE A 101 2.46 6.26 3.08
C ILE A 101 3.43 5.74 2.02
N VAL A 102 3.71 4.44 2.06
CA VAL A 102 4.44 3.69 1.03
C VAL A 102 3.45 2.74 0.35
N ALA A 103 3.26 2.85 -0.96
CA ALA A 103 2.26 2.04 -1.67
C ALA A 103 2.79 1.40 -2.96
N GLY A 104 2.28 0.22 -3.29
CA GLY A 104 2.45 -0.40 -4.60
C GLY A 104 2.90 -1.86 -4.58
N GLY A 105 2.97 -2.45 -5.76
CA GLY A 105 3.33 -3.84 -5.99
C GLY A 105 4.09 -4.02 -7.31
N CYS A 106 4.28 -5.28 -7.74
CA CYS A 106 4.78 -5.53 -9.09
C CYS A 106 3.79 -4.95 -10.11
N GLN A 107 4.27 -4.12 -11.02
CA GLN A 107 3.48 -3.46 -12.08
C GLN A 107 2.42 -2.44 -11.61
N SER A 108 2.53 -1.84 -10.43
CA SER A 108 1.57 -0.78 -10.04
C SER A 108 1.76 0.53 -10.82
N HIS A 109 0.69 1.31 -10.95
CA HIS A 109 0.75 2.64 -11.58
C HIS A 109 1.37 3.67 -10.62
N PHE A 110 2.67 3.89 -10.74
CA PHE A 110 3.44 4.75 -9.82
C PHE A 110 2.86 6.17 -9.69
N GLU A 111 2.60 6.85 -10.80
CA GLU A 111 2.16 8.26 -10.79
C GLU A 111 0.81 8.43 -10.09
N ALA A 112 -0.18 7.59 -10.42
CA ALA A 112 -1.49 7.61 -9.80
C ALA A 112 -1.45 7.39 -8.27
N LEU A 113 -0.49 6.61 -7.74
CA LEU A 113 -0.33 6.45 -6.29
C LEU A 113 0.23 7.71 -5.62
N ILE A 114 1.17 8.40 -6.28
CA ILE A 114 1.71 9.67 -5.79
C ILE A 114 0.64 10.76 -5.83
N ASP A 115 -0.13 10.83 -6.92
CA ASP A 115 -1.25 11.76 -7.10
C ASP A 115 -2.36 11.52 -6.07
N ALA A 116 -2.64 10.26 -5.73
CA ALA A 116 -3.57 9.89 -4.65
C ALA A 116 -3.08 10.33 -3.26
N GLY A 117 -1.78 10.63 -3.11
CA GLY A 117 -1.22 11.20 -1.90
C GLY A 117 -0.19 10.34 -1.17
N ALA A 118 0.31 9.25 -1.78
CA ALA A 118 1.42 8.50 -1.21
C ALA A 118 2.68 9.38 -1.08
N ASN A 119 3.55 9.07 -0.11
CA ASN A 119 4.88 9.68 -0.01
C ASN A 119 5.86 8.96 -0.92
N PHE A 120 5.74 7.64 -1.00
CA PHE A 120 6.58 6.79 -1.84
C PHE A 120 5.71 5.76 -2.55
N ALA A 121 6.02 5.51 -3.83
CA ALA A 121 5.38 4.46 -4.61
C ALA A 121 6.43 3.51 -5.19
N SER A 122 6.04 2.26 -5.46
CA SER A 122 6.90 1.27 -6.13
C SER A 122 6.15 0.57 -7.25
N ALA A 123 6.81 0.41 -8.39
CA ALA A 123 6.33 -0.30 -9.56
C ALA A 123 7.46 -1.17 -10.14
N ARG A 124 7.60 -2.42 -9.71
CA ARG A 124 8.57 -3.32 -10.37
C ARG A 124 7.96 -3.90 -11.64
N GLY A 125 8.55 -3.63 -12.80
CA GLY A 125 8.17 -4.24 -14.08
C GLY A 125 7.14 -3.47 -14.91
N ALA A 126 6.87 -2.20 -14.58
CA ALA A 126 6.44 -1.25 -15.59
C ALA A 126 7.68 -0.92 -16.44
N LEU A 127 7.59 -1.12 -17.76
CA LEU A 127 8.66 -0.89 -18.73
C LEU A 127 9.22 0.53 -18.64
#